data_AF-A0A4P2QVL7-F1
#
_entry.id   AF-A0A4P2QVL7-F1
#
_cell.length_a   1.000
_cell.length_b   1.000
_cell.length_c   1.000
_cell.angle_alpha   90.00
_cell.angle_beta   90.00
_cell.angle_gamma   90.00
#
_symmetry.space_group_name_H-M   'P 1'
#
loop_
_entity.id
_entity.type
_entity.pdbx_description
1 polymer ?
#
loop_
_entity_poly.entity_id
_entity_poly.type
_entity_poly.pdbx_seq_one_letter_code
_entity_poly.pdbx_strand_id
1 'polypeptide(L)'
;MSELENFSFVLPGELAGMAYPHAPRAVEELVELGFRSMVSLSRRAPSPHALGSLVHLHCPLADFTRIPGVDLLRAVAFLERAPRPAVVHGEGGIGRTGVVLACRLVSLGRSPTEAIHEVRRARPGSIDDPELEASVEEFELFYRSGREQSTSAPFNFAPASPLDRIVHGAERPGFGMALWSASGIRSSVVAPTDAAQQPDPSDAPVEAWLGFMARHGMREVLCLLDEGELALHRVPLLGRYQREFLRVTHVPLEGGAIPSPDALEQALAALRRAEAGGAPIVVHCASGAGRAGVVLAAWLRARHGLAPDAAIGVIRDHARHFGARREPLKAGPAVRDLLASVPARG
;
A
#
# COMPACT_ATOMS: atom_id res chain seq x y z
N MET A 1 39.67 3.87 16.68
CA MET A 1 38.49 3.25 17.33
C MET A 1 37.36 3.34 16.31
N SER A 2 36.40 2.42 16.32
CA SER A 2 35.26 2.50 15.40
C SER A 2 34.44 3.76 15.70
N GLU A 3 34.03 4.48 14.65
CA GLU A 3 33.15 5.66 14.76
C GLU A 3 31.66 5.26 14.62
N LEU A 4 31.39 3.95 14.54
CA LEU A 4 30.04 3.40 14.41
C LEU A 4 29.38 3.25 15.77
N GLU A 5 28.62 4.27 16.16
CA GLU A 5 27.86 4.26 17.41
C GLU A 5 26.65 3.32 17.36
N ASN A 6 26.40 2.60 18.46
CA ASN A 6 25.32 1.61 18.58
C ASN A 6 25.24 0.64 17.40
N PHE A 7 26.37 0.28 16.79
CA PHE A 7 26.40 -0.58 15.63
C PHE A 7 26.34 -2.06 16.00
N SER A 8 25.44 -2.81 15.34
CA SER A 8 25.46 -4.28 15.38
C SER A 8 24.63 -4.90 14.26
N PHE A 9 24.99 -6.12 13.87
CA PHE A 9 24.21 -6.93 12.93
C PHE A 9 23.00 -7.54 13.62
N VAL A 10 21.85 -7.45 12.95
CA VAL A 10 20.65 -8.26 13.26
C VAL A 10 20.61 -9.51 12.40
N LEU A 11 21.03 -9.39 11.13
CA LEU A 11 21.31 -10.53 10.26
C LEU A 11 22.80 -10.48 9.89
N PRO A 12 23.62 -11.44 10.35
CA PRO A 12 25.07 -11.42 10.10
C PRO A 12 25.41 -11.24 8.62
N GLY A 13 26.20 -10.21 8.30
CA GLY A 13 26.62 -9.91 6.92
C GLY A 13 25.52 -9.40 5.99
N GLU A 14 24.27 -9.23 6.46
CA GLU A 14 23.15 -8.80 5.61
C GLU A 14 22.49 -7.50 6.08
N LEU A 15 22.24 -7.37 7.38
CA LEU A 15 21.46 -6.26 7.93
C LEU A 15 21.99 -5.83 9.29
N ALA A 16 22.33 -4.55 9.42
CA ALA A 16 22.79 -3.95 10.66
C ALA A 16 21.97 -2.71 11.04
N GLY A 17 21.97 -2.38 12.33
CA GLY A 17 21.49 -1.11 12.87
C GLY A 17 22.64 -0.26 13.40
N MET A 18 22.50 1.06 13.38
CA MET A 18 23.41 1.98 14.07
C MET A 18 22.72 3.30 14.46
N ALA A 19 23.40 4.11 15.28
CA ALA A 19 23.04 5.51 15.52
C ALA A 19 23.44 6.39 14.33
N TYR A 20 23.05 7.67 14.37
CA TYR A 20 23.36 8.59 13.28
C TYR A 20 24.89 8.74 13.12
N PRO A 21 25.46 8.61 11.90
CA PRO A 21 26.88 8.78 11.67
C PRO A 21 27.26 10.28 11.71
N HIS A 22 27.60 10.77 12.91
CA HIS A 22 27.95 12.18 13.13
C HIS A 22 29.24 12.59 12.40
N ALA A 23 30.21 11.69 12.32
CA ALA A 23 31.48 11.91 11.62
C ALA A 23 31.42 11.35 10.19
N PRO A 24 31.97 12.04 9.18
CA PRO A 24 32.11 11.51 7.82
C PRO A 24 32.82 10.15 7.77
N ARG A 25 33.81 9.96 8.66
CA ARG A 25 34.57 8.70 8.78
C ARG A 25 33.68 7.49 9.11
N ALA A 26 32.55 7.68 9.80
CA ALA A 26 31.63 6.58 10.09
C ALA A 26 30.99 6.02 8.80
N VAL A 27 30.71 6.87 7.81
CA VAL A 27 30.17 6.39 6.52
C VAL A 27 31.26 5.74 5.68
N GLU A 28 32.49 6.27 5.70
CA GLU A 28 33.65 5.62 5.08
C GLU A 28 33.91 4.23 5.68
N GLU A 29 33.85 4.10 7.01
CA GLU A 29 34.02 2.84 7.71
C GLU A 29 32.96 1.81 7.29
N LEU A 30 31.70 2.21 7.09
CA LEU A 30 30.67 1.32 6.54
C LEU A 30 31.02 0.82 5.13
N VAL A 31 31.53 1.70 4.27
CA VAL A 31 31.94 1.35 2.90
C VAL A 31 33.16 0.41 2.93
N GLU A 32 34.14 0.66 3.80
CA GLU A 32 35.30 -0.22 4.03
C GLU A 32 34.88 -1.61 4.55
N LEU A 33 33.85 -1.67 5.40
CA LEU A 33 33.21 -2.91 5.86
C LEU A 33 32.34 -3.58 4.78
N GLY A 34 32.22 -2.98 3.61
CA GLY A 34 31.54 -3.54 2.44
C GLY A 34 30.04 -3.29 2.38
N PHE A 35 29.48 -2.43 3.25
CA PHE A 35 28.07 -2.03 3.16
C PHE A 35 27.79 -1.36 1.82
N ARG A 36 26.62 -1.64 1.27
CA ARG A 36 26.22 -1.14 -0.06
C ARG A 36 24.97 -0.27 -0.01
N SER A 37 24.20 -0.35 1.07
CA SER A 37 22.94 0.38 1.20
C SER A 37 22.73 0.96 2.59
N MET A 38 22.07 2.12 2.66
CA MET A 38 21.74 2.81 3.91
C MET A 38 20.28 3.27 3.93
N VAL A 39 19.61 3.12 5.07
CA VAL A 39 18.30 3.72 5.36
C VAL A 39 18.47 4.74 6.50
N SER A 40 18.21 6.02 6.23
CA SER A 40 18.16 7.09 7.23
C SER A 40 16.74 7.33 7.73
N LEU A 41 16.52 7.22 9.04
CA LEU A 41 15.23 7.53 9.68
C LEU A 41 15.24 8.89 10.41
N SER A 42 16.41 9.45 10.68
CA SER A 42 16.59 10.75 11.33
C SER A 42 16.11 11.91 10.43
N ARG A 43 15.77 13.05 11.05
CA ARG A 43 15.42 14.28 10.32
C ARG A 43 16.51 14.69 9.32
N ARG A 44 17.75 14.57 9.76
CA ARG A 44 18.95 14.76 8.94
C ARG A 44 19.41 13.46 8.31
N ALA A 45 20.06 13.54 7.15
CA ALA A 45 20.81 12.44 6.56
C ALA A 45 22.23 12.90 6.24
N PRO A 46 23.19 11.96 6.12
CA PRO A 46 24.51 12.28 5.59
C PRO A 46 24.39 12.95 4.22
N SER A 47 25.29 13.87 3.91
CA SER A 47 25.27 14.56 2.62
C SER A 47 25.52 13.57 1.46
N PRO A 48 25.05 13.87 0.23
CA PRO A 48 25.33 13.02 -0.93
C PRO A 48 26.81 12.72 -1.15
N HIS A 49 27.70 13.67 -0.81
CA HIS A 49 29.14 13.46 -0.88
C HIS A 49 29.64 12.46 0.17
N ALA A 50 29.14 12.53 1.41
CA ALA A 50 29.52 11.62 2.48
C ALA A 50 28.99 10.19 2.28
N LEU A 51 27.87 10.02 1.57
CA LEU A 51 27.30 8.70 1.26
C LEU A 51 28.16 7.87 0.30
N GLY A 52 29.02 8.51 -0.50
CA GLY A 52 29.90 7.84 -1.44
C GLY A 52 29.13 6.92 -2.40
N SER A 53 29.43 5.62 -2.37
CA SER A 53 28.82 4.59 -3.23
C SER A 53 27.56 3.93 -2.66
N LEU A 54 27.10 4.33 -1.47
CA LEU A 54 25.94 3.71 -0.84
C LEU A 54 24.65 4.05 -1.58
N VAL A 55 23.84 3.03 -1.86
CA VAL A 55 22.45 3.23 -2.27
C VAL A 55 21.66 3.69 -1.04
N HIS A 56 21.05 4.87 -1.11
CA HIS A 56 20.49 5.52 0.07
C HIS A 56 18.98 5.74 -0.03
N LEU A 57 18.27 5.42 1.05
CA LEU A 57 16.89 5.82 1.28
C LEU A 57 16.83 6.75 2.49
N HIS A 58 16.26 7.94 2.33
CA HIS A 58 15.95 8.85 3.43
C HIS A 58 14.44 8.88 3.69
N CYS A 59 14.05 8.48 4.90
CA CYS A 59 12.71 8.65 5.44
C CYS A 59 12.80 9.62 6.63
N PRO A 60 12.73 10.95 6.42
CA PRO A 60 12.91 11.92 7.50
C PRO A 60 11.74 11.87 8.47
N LEU A 61 12.01 11.48 9.73
CA LEU A 61 11.01 11.43 10.78
C LEU A 61 11.35 12.43 11.89
N ALA A 62 10.36 13.19 12.35
CA ALA A 62 10.51 14.05 13.52
C ALA A 62 10.88 13.21 14.76
N ASP A 63 11.60 13.80 15.70
CA ASP A 63 12.03 13.06 16.89
C ASP A 63 10.83 12.68 17.76
N PHE A 64 10.94 11.52 18.40
CA PHE A 64 9.90 10.94 19.27
C PHE A 64 8.56 10.69 18.58
N THR A 65 8.54 10.62 17.25
CA THR A 65 7.35 10.21 16.49
C THR A 65 7.43 8.73 16.11
N ARG A 66 6.27 8.06 16.14
CA ARG A 66 6.08 6.74 15.54
C ARG A 66 6.40 6.81 14.05
N ILE A 67 6.95 5.73 13.49
CA ILE A 67 7.15 5.64 12.03
C ILE A 67 5.77 5.43 11.39
N PRO A 68 5.30 6.32 10.49
CA PRO A 68 4.07 6.08 9.76
C PRO A 68 4.13 4.76 9.00
N GLY A 69 3.02 4.00 8.96
CA GLY A 69 2.99 2.67 8.33
C GLY A 69 3.46 2.66 6.86
N VAL A 70 3.20 3.75 6.12
CA VAL A 70 3.68 3.94 4.74
C VAL A 70 5.21 4.02 4.67
N ASP A 71 5.86 4.67 5.63
CA ASP A 71 7.32 4.82 5.68
C ASP A 71 7.98 3.50 6.14
N LEU A 72 7.34 2.73 7.01
CA LEU A 72 7.76 1.35 7.35
C LEU A 72 7.72 0.44 6.12
N LEU A 73 6.62 0.45 5.37
CA LEU A 73 6.49 -0.33 4.14
C LEU A 73 7.55 0.07 3.12
N ARG A 74 7.81 1.37 2.94
CA ARG A 74 8.83 1.88 2.04
C ARG A 74 10.23 1.42 2.44
N ALA A 75 10.58 1.51 3.72
CA ALA A 75 11.87 1.09 4.25
C ALA A 75 12.09 -0.42 4.06
N VAL A 76 11.09 -1.25 4.39
CA VAL A 76 11.19 -2.70 4.22
C VAL A 76 11.27 -3.09 2.73
N ALA A 77 10.45 -2.50 1.87
CA ALA A 77 10.50 -2.73 0.42
C ALA A 77 11.85 -2.35 -0.19
N PHE A 78 12.47 -1.27 0.29
CA PHE A 78 13.84 -0.92 -0.09
C PHE A 78 14.83 -2.00 0.37
N LEU A 79 14.80 -2.41 1.64
CA LEU A 79 15.71 -3.41 2.21
C LEU A 79 15.59 -4.81 1.58
N GLU A 80 14.43 -5.16 1.01
CA GLU A 80 14.25 -6.40 0.26
C GLU A 80 15.11 -6.47 -1.01
N ARG A 81 15.33 -5.32 -1.67
CA ARG A 81 15.92 -5.21 -3.01
C ARG A 81 17.30 -4.57 -3.02
N ALA A 82 17.58 -3.77 -2.00
CA ALA A 82 18.84 -3.08 -1.83
C ALA A 82 20.02 -4.08 -1.85
N PRO A 83 21.13 -3.72 -2.52
CA PRO A 83 22.36 -4.48 -2.40
C PRO A 83 22.77 -4.64 -0.93
N ARG A 84 23.06 -5.87 -0.52
CA ARG A 84 23.51 -6.20 0.84
C ARG A 84 25.03 -6.11 0.93
N PRO A 85 25.61 -5.86 2.12
CA PRO A 85 24.94 -5.59 3.40
C PRO A 85 24.27 -4.21 3.43
N ALA A 86 23.14 -4.11 4.14
CA ALA A 86 22.40 -2.86 4.33
C ALA A 86 22.42 -2.42 5.81
N VAL A 87 22.51 -1.12 6.04
CA VAL A 87 22.45 -0.53 7.39
C VAL A 87 21.23 0.37 7.54
N VAL A 88 20.57 0.28 8.69
CA VAL A 88 19.49 1.18 9.08
C VAL A 88 19.99 2.05 10.22
N HIS A 89 19.78 3.36 10.13
CA HIS A 89 20.05 4.25 11.25
C HIS A 89 18.89 5.18 11.55
N GLY A 90 18.87 5.62 12.79
CA GLY A 90 18.07 6.72 13.30
C GLY A 90 18.95 7.47 14.29
N GLU A 91 18.41 8.54 14.91
CA GLU A 91 19.26 9.43 15.71
C GLU A 91 20.11 8.69 16.77
N GLY A 92 19.47 7.89 17.64
CA GLY A 92 20.18 7.06 18.63
C GLY A 92 20.36 5.59 18.26
N GLY A 93 19.81 5.13 17.13
CA GLY A 93 19.97 3.74 16.66
C GLY A 93 19.22 2.64 17.42
N ILE A 94 18.32 3.00 18.36
CA ILE A 94 17.65 2.04 19.26
C ILE A 94 16.16 1.88 18.90
N GLY A 95 15.32 2.89 19.15
CA GLY A 95 13.85 2.77 18.99
C GLY A 95 13.39 2.54 17.55
N ARG A 96 13.31 3.61 16.75
CA ARG A 96 12.85 3.58 15.35
C ARG A 96 13.68 2.64 14.46
N THR A 97 14.99 2.62 14.67
CA THR A 97 15.90 1.68 14.00
C THR A 97 15.51 0.24 14.29
N GLY A 98 15.25 -0.09 15.56
CA GLY A 98 14.76 -1.40 15.98
C GLY A 98 13.47 -1.79 15.29
N VAL A 99 12.49 -0.88 15.20
CA VAL A 99 11.20 -1.15 14.53
C VAL A 99 11.41 -1.54 13.06
N VAL A 100 12.21 -0.80 12.29
CA VAL A 100 12.46 -1.15 10.88
C VAL A 100 13.19 -2.50 10.74
N LEU A 101 14.16 -2.77 11.61
CA LEU A 101 14.86 -4.06 11.65
C LEU A 101 13.88 -5.21 11.95
N ALA A 102 12.99 -5.04 12.93
CA ALA A 102 11.98 -6.03 13.27
C ALA A 102 10.98 -6.24 12.13
N CYS A 103 10.49 -5.16 11.50
CA CYS A 103 9.60 -5.24 10.33
C CYS A 103 10.28 -5.98 9.16
N ARG A 104 11.60 -5.80 8.98
CA ARG A 104 12.36 -6.58 7.99
C ARG A 104 12.42 -8.07 8.36
N LEU A 105 12.55 -8.45 9.62
CA LEU A 105 12.46 -9.85 10.03
C LEU A 105 11.04 -10.41 9.83
N VAL A 106 9.99 -9.64 10.13
CA VAL A 106 8.59 -10.02 9.84
C VAL A 106 8.40 -10.30 8.35
N SER A 107 8.98 -9.48 7.46
CA SER A 107 8.94 -9.71 6.01
C SER A 107 9.67 -10.98 5.56
N LEU A 108 10.58 -11.51 6.39
CA LEU A 108 11.26 -12.79 6.20
C LEU A 108 10.52 -13.97 6.88
N GLY A 109 9.28 -13.76 7.34
CA GLY A 109 8.40 -14.81 7.85
C GLY A 109 8.34 -14.96 9.37
N ARG A 110 9.06 -14.13 10.15
CA ARG A 110 8.93 -14.14 11.62
C ARG A 110 7.59 -13.53 12.03
N SER A 111 7.07 -13.93 13.19
CA SER A 111 6.02 -13.16 13.88
C SER A 111 6.58 -11.86 14.48
N PRO A 112 5.75 -10.85 14.79
CA PRO A 112 6.17 -9.60 15.44
C PRO A 112 6.94 -9.86 16.73
N THR A 113 6.41 -10.73 17.59
CA THR A 113 7.02 -11.09 18.87
C THR A 113 8.41 -11.71 18.67
N GLU A 114 8.55 -12.68 17.76
CA GLU A 114 9.86 -13.29 17.45
C GLU A 114 10.84 -12.25 16.88
N ALA A 115 10.39 -11.42 15.95
CA ALA A 115 11.22 -10.38 15.34
C ALA A 115 11.72 -9.36 16.37
N ILE A 116 10.86 -8.89 17.27
CA ILE A 116 11.22 -7.98 18.36
C ILE A 116 12.24 -8.64 19.30
N HIS A 117 12.03 -9.90 19.68
CA HIS A 117 12.97 -10.63 20.52
C HIS A 117 14.34 -10.84 19.85
N GLU A 118 14.37 -11.20 18.56
CA GLU A 118 15.63 -11.32 17.81
C GLU A 118 16.39 -9.99 17.75
N VAL A 119 15.70 -8.88 17.46
CA VAL A 119 16.31 -7.55 17.47
C VAL A 119 16.84 -7.21 18.86
N ARG A 120 16.07 -7.42 19.94
CA ARG A 120 16.51 -7.15 21.32
C ARG A 120 17.72 -7.99 21.74
N ARG A 121 17.81 -9.24 21.27
CA ARG A 121 18.98 -10.10 21.51
C ARG A 121 20.23 -9.59 20.81
N ALA A 122 20.11 -9.13 19.58
CA ALA A 122 21.22 -8.54 18.82
C ALA A 122 21.54 -7.09 19.25
N ARG A 123 20.56 -6.38 19.81
CA ARG A 123 20.56 -4.95 20.12
C ARG A 123 19.79 -4.68 21.43
N PRO A 124 20.41 -4.95 22.59
CA PRO A 124 19.77 -4.71 23.89
C PRO A 124 19.23 -3.28 24.01
N GLY A 125 18.01 -3.15 24.53
CA GLY A 125 17.31 -1.87 24.66
C GLY A 125 16.48 -1.45 23.43
N SER A 126 16.53 -2.18 22.31
CA SER A 126 15.70 -1.85 21.14
C SER A 126 14.21 -2.08 21.39
N ILE A 127 13.38 -1.18 20.85
CA ILE A 127 11.91 -1.27 20.89
C ILE A 127 11.40 -1.37 22.34
N ASP A 128 11.86 -0.52 23.25
CA ASP A 128 11.55 -0.55 24.69
C ASP A 128 10.20 0.10 25.07
N ASP A 129 9.40 0.48 24.08
CA ASP A 129 8.12 1.18 24.22
C ASP A 129 6.98 0.33 23.61
N PRO A 130 5.88 0.06 24.36
CA PRO A 130 4.70 -0.65 23.83
C PRO A 130 4.13 -0.08 22.52
N GLU A 131 4.19 1.23 22.29
CA GLU A 131 3.71 1.83 21.05
C GLU A 131 4.60 1.47 19.84
N LEU A 132 5.90 1.27 20.07
CA LEU A 132 6.84 0.78 19.06
C LEU A 132 6.63 -0.71 18.78
N GLU A 133 6.31 -1.52 19.80
CA GLU A 133 5.93 -2.92 19.61
C GLU A 133 4.66 -3.03 18.74
N ALA A 134 3.62 -2.26 19.07
CA ALA A 134 2.38 -2.19 18.29
C ALA A 134 2.64 -1.78 16.83
N SER A 135 3.71 -1.02 16.55
CA SER A 135 4.07 -0.63 15.18
C SER A 135 4.47 -1.83 14.33
N VAL A 136 5.15 -2.81 14.94
CA VAL A 136 5.59 -4.05 14.28
C VAL A 136 4.39 -4.98 14.06
N GLU A 137 3.47 -5.05 15.02
CA GLU A 137 2.23 -5.83 14.91
C GLU A 137 1.32 -5.28 13.81
N GLU A 138 1.07 -3.97 13.82
CA GLU A 138 0.33 -3.31 12.75
C GLU A 138 1.00 -3.52 11.39
N PHE A 139 2.33 -3.40 11.33
CA PHE A 139 3.08 -3.70 10.11
C PHE A 139 2.83 -5.13 9.60
N GLU A 140 2.83 -6.16 10.45
CA GLU A 140 2.53 -7.52 10.03
C GLU A 140 1.13 -7.62 9.42
N LEU A 141 0.12 -7.06 10.09
CA LEU A 141 -1.25 -7.04 9.61
C LEU A 141 -1.34 -6.41 8.22
N PHE A 142 -0.71 -5.24 8.01
CA PHE A 142 -0.70 -4.55 6.72
C PHE A 142 0.16 -5.28 5.67
N TYR A 143 1.34 -5.77 6.03
CA TYR A 143 2.31 -6.40 5.12
C TYR A 143 1.84 -7.77 4.63
N ARG A 144 1.32 -8.62 5.53
CA ARG A 144 0.78 -9.94 5.16
C ARG A 144 -0.55 -9.81 4.44
N SER A 145 -1.45 -8.92 4.89
CA SER A 145 -2.68 -8.66 4.16
C SER A 145 -2.40 -8.10 2.76
N GLY A 146 -1.37 -7.26 2.58
CA GLY A 146 -0.91 -6.75 1.29
C GLY A 146 -0.29 -7.82 0.38
N ARG A 147 0.52 -8.75 0.91
CA ARG A 147 1.13 -9.84 0.13
C ARG A 147 0.14 -10.93 -0.26
N GLU A 148 -0.76 -11.33 0.63
CA GLU A 148 -1.87 -12.25 0.29
C GLU A 148 -2.90 -11.61 -0.65
N GLN A 149 -2.88 -10.29 -0.79
CA GLN A 149 -3.71 -9.52 -1.72
C GLN A 149 -2.91 -8.99 -2.92
N SER A 150 -1.63 -9.36 -3.03
CA SER A 150 -0.80 -9.00 -4.19
C SER A 150 -1.39 -9.69 -5.41
N THR A 151 -1.75 -8.88 -6.39
CA THR A 151 -2.34 -9.32 -7.65
C THR A 151 -1.31 -9.11 -8.75
N SER A 152 -1.27 -10.00 -9.74
CA SER A 152 -0.45 -9.77 -10.93
C SER A 152 -1.04 -8.67 -11.81
N ALA A 153 -2.33 -8.36 -11.63
CA ALA A 153 -2.99 -7.21 -12.22
C ALA A 153 -2.50 -5.89 -11.59
N PRO A 154 -2.04 -4.94 -12.42
CA PRO A 154 -1.83 -3.56 -11.99
C PRO A 154 -3.04 -3.00 -11.22
N PHE A 155 -2.83 -2.55 -9.97
CA PHE A 155 -3.80 -1.87 -9.10
C PHE A 155 -5.03 -2.73 -8.83
N ASN A 156 -4.85 -4.05 -8.85
CA ASN A 156 -5.94 -5.00 -8.75
C ASN A 156 -7.09 -4.67 -9.75
N PHE A 157 -6.74 -4.09 -10.90
CA PHE A 157 -7.68 -3.58 -11.88
C PHE A 157 -8.22 -4.71 -12.74
N ALA A 158 -9.55 -4.80 -12.84
CA ALA A 158 -10.22 -5.72 -13.73
C ALA A 158 -11.66 -5.26 -14.03
N PRO A 159 -12.21 -5.60 -15.21
CA PRO A 159 -13.65 -5.50 -15.46
C PRO A 159 -14.45 -6.26 -14.39
N ALA A 160 -15.67 -5.80 -14.11
CA ALA A 160 -16.54 -6.46 -13.14
C ALA A 160 -16.85 -7.90 -13.57
N SER A 161 -17.28 -8.08 -14.81
CA SER A 161 -17.65 -9.39 -15.35
C SER A 161 -17.49 -9.43 -16.87
N PRO A 162 -17.56 -10.62 -17.51
CA PRO A 162 -17.62 -10.73 -18.97
C PRO A 162 -18.84 -10.04 -19.59
N LEU A 163 -19.87 -9.77 -18.77
CA LEU A 163 -21.12 -9.14 -19.17
C LEU A 163 -21.06 -7.60 -19.12
N ASP A 164 -20.00 -7.04 -18.52
CA ASP A 164 -19.86 -5.61 -18.28
C ASP A 164 -18.66 -5.03 -19.01
N ARG A 165 -18.93 -4.02 -19.84
CA ARG A 165 -17.88 -3.24 -20.52
C ARG A 165 -17.62 -1.88 -19.86
N ILE A 166 -18.49 -1.48 -18.94
CA ILE A 166 -18.49 -0.15 -18.31
C ILE A 166 -17.94 -0.19 -16.89
N VAL A 167 -18.32 -1.20 -16.11
CA VAL A 167 -18.01 -1.27 -14.68
C VAL A 167 -16.72 -2.05 -14.44
N HIS A 168 -15.79 -1.43 -13.71
CA HIS A 168 -14.49 -1.99 -13.36
C HIS A 168 -14.28 -1.92 -11.84
N GLY A 169 -13.44 -2.80 -11.31
CA GLY A 169 -12.96 -2.72 -9.94
C GLY A 169 -11.47 -2.42 -9.89
N ALA A 170 -11.00 -1.79 -8.80
CA ALA A 170 -9.58 -1.58 -8.52
C ALA A 170 -9.32 -1.47 -7.01
N GLU A 171 -8.04 -1.51 -6.60
CA GLU A 171 -7.58 -1.06 -5.29
C GLU A 171 -7.46 0.48 -5.23
N ARG A 172 -7.36 1.06 -4.03
CA ARG A 172 -7.08 2.50 -3.87
C ARG A 172 -5.64 2.83 -4.30
N PRO A 173 -5.35 4.09 -4.69
CA PRO A 173 -3.99 4.52 -4.93
C PRO A 173 -3.06 4.20 -3.75
N GLY A 174 -1.89 3.64 -4.03
CA GLY A 174 -0.90 3.32 -3.02
C GLY A 174 -1.17 2.07 -2.16
N PHE A 175 -2.27 1.32 -2.36
CA PHE A 175 -2.57 0.11 -1.58
C PHE A 175 -1.49 -0.98 -1.76
N GLY A 176 -1.08 -1.27 -3.00
CA GLY A 176 -0.06 -2.28 -3.32
C GLY A 176 1.28 -1.72 -3.81
N MET A 177 1.50 -0.40 -3.81
CA MET A 177 2.71 0.20 -4.44
C MET A 177 4.03 -0.05 -3.70
N ALA A 178 4.00 -0.55 -2.45
CA ALA A 178 5.19 -1.11 -1.83
C ALA A 178 5.73 -2.34 -2.60
N LEU A 179 4.89 -3.02 -3.40
CA LEU A 179 5.21 -4.23 -4.17
C LEU A 179 5.43 -3.98 -5.67
N TRP A 180 5.00 -2.85 -6.22
CA TRP A 180 5.21 -2.53 -7.65
C TRP A 180 6.65 -2.15 -7.98
N SER A 181 7.35 -1.51 -7.04
CA SER A 181 8.81 -1.36 -7.13
C SER A 181 9.53 -2.72 -7.06
N ALA A 182 8.85 -3.78 -6.58
CA ALA A 182 9.37 -5.12 -6.42
C ALA A 182 9.29 -6.02 -7.69
N SER A 183 8.45 -5.70 -8.67
CA SER A 183 8.23 -6.58 -9.84
C SER A 183 9.26 -6.43 -10.97
N GLY A 184 10.27 -5.55 -10.86
CA GLY A 184 11.31 -5.42 -11.88
C GLY A 184 10.83 -4.92 -13.25
N ILE A 185 9.54 -4.58 -13.39
CA ILE A 185 9.07 -3.75 -14.48
C ILE A 185 9.70 -2.38 -14.24
N ARG A 186 10.77 -2.09 -14.99
CA ARG A 186 11.19 -0.71 -15.19
C ARG A 186 9.93 0.02 -15.61
N SER A 187 9.45 0.93 -14.76
CA SER A 187 8.49 1.92 -15.21
C SER A 187 9.17 2.64 -16.36
N SER A 188 8.86 2.24 -17.58
CA SER A 188 9.11 3.00 -18.79
C SER A 188 8.23 4.25 -18.85
N VAL A 189 7.58 4.62 -17.74
CA VAL A 189 7.11 5.99 -17.51
C VAL A 189 8.34 6.84 -17.23
N VAL A 190 9.04 7.20 -18.31
CA VAL A 190 9.70 8.51 -18.36
C VAL A 190 8.55 9.51 -18.27
N ALA A 191 8.43 10.18 -17.11
CA ALA A 191 7.58 11.35 -17.02
C ALA A 191 8.07 12.37 -18.08
N PRO A 192 7.17 13.07 -18.80
CA PRO A 192 7.59 14.09 -19.74
C PRO A 192 8.49 15.09 -19.02
N THR A 193 9.64 15.37 -19.61
CA THR A 193 10.57 16.40 -19.14
C THR A 193 9.98 17.76 -19.44
N ASP A 194 9.16 18.28 -18.54
CA ASP A 194 8.91 19.72 -18.44
C ASP A 194 8.98 20.15 -16.98
N ALA A 195 10.03 20.92 -16.67
CA ALA A 195 10.51 21.20 -15.32
C ALA A 195 9.63 22.18 -14.51
N ALA A 196 8.42 22.49 -14.97
CA ALA A 196 7.54 23.49 -14.34
C ALA A 196 6.37 22.89 -13.54
N GLN A 197 6.12 21.58 -13.61
CA GLN A 197 4.98 20.92 -12.94
C GLN A 197 5.33 19.50 -12.48
N GLN A 198 6.48 19.30 -11.86
CA GLN A 198 6.73 18.00 -11.21
C GLN A 198 5.80 17.88 -9.99
N PRO A 199 4.87 16.89 -9.96
CA PRO A 199 4.09 16.62 -8.75
C PRO A 199 5.06 16.28 -7.62
N ASP A 200 4.70 16.66 -6.40
CA ASP A 200 5.47 16.34 -5.21
C ASP A 200 5.76 14.81 -5.20
N PRO A 201 7.01 14.35 -5.00
CA PRO A 201 7.32 12.92 -4.86
C PRO A 201 6.48 12.20 -3.78
N SER A 202 5.75 12.92 -2.92
CA SER A 202 4.73 12.39 -2.00
C SER A 202 3.40 11.98 -2.67
N ASP A 203 3.09 12.50 -3.87
CA ASP A 203 1.86 12.24 -4.64
C ASP A 203 2.00 11.10 -5.65
N ALA A 204 3.24 10.61 -5.84
CA ALA A 204 3.56 9.61 -6.86
C ALA A 204 2.62 8.39 -6.91
N PRO A 205 2.10 7.85 -5.78
CA PRO A 205 1.15 6.76 -5.83
C PRO A 205 -0.23 7.13 -6.38
N VAL A 206 -0.69 8.34 -6.07
CA VAL A 206 -1.97 8.88 -6.55
C VAL A 206 -1.85 9.19 -8.05
N GLU A 207 -0.77 9.83 -8.46
CA GLU A 207 -0.51 10.15 -9.87
C GLU A 207 -0.34 8.91 -10.73
N ALA A 208 0.36 7.88 -10.24
CA ALA A 208 0.52 6.62 -10.97
C ALA A 208 -0.83 5.91 -11.18
N TRP A 209 -1.68 5.90 -10.15
CA TRP A 209 -3.01 5.30 -10.23
C TRP A 209 -3.91 6.08 -11.19
N LEU A 210 -3.94 7.41 -11.09
CA LEU A 210 -4.71 8.29 -11.99
C LEU A 210 -4.28 8.14 -13.44
N GLY A 211 -2.97 8.18 -13.70
CA GLY A 211 -2.41 8.00 -15.03
C GLY A 211 -2.75 6.63 -15.62
N PHE A 212 -2.78 5.58 -14.79
CA PHE A 212 -3.23 4.26 -15.22
C PHE A 212 -4.72 4.24 -15.57
N MET A 213 -5.58 4.78 -14.71
CA MET A 213 -7.02 4.83 -14.96
C MET A 213 -7.36 5.63 -16.23
N ALA A 214 -6.68 6.76 -16.45
CA ALA A 214 -6.84 7.57 -17.66
C ALA A 214 -6.46 6.80 -18.94
N ARG A 215 -5.33 6.06 -18.93
CA ARG A 215 -4.90 5.23 -20.08
C ARG A 215 -5.86 4.08 -20.37
N HIS A 216 -6.54 3.57 -19.34
CA HIS A 216 -7.60 2.57 -19.47
C HIS A 216 -8.98 3.17 -19.78
N GLY A 217 -9.05 4.49 -20.02
CA GLY A 217 -10.27 5.18 -20.45
C GLY A 217 -11.33 5.32 -19.36
N MET A 218 -10.95 5.18 -18.09
CA MET A 218 -11.88 5.39 -16.98
C MET A 218 -12.26 6.87 -16.89
N ARG A 219 -13.57 7.13 -16.85
CA ARG A 219 -14.14 8.48 -16.86
C ARG A 219 -14.80 8.86 -15.55
N GLU A 220 -15.21 7.87 -14.77
CA GLU A 220 -15.84 8.06 -13.47
C GLU A 220 -15.19 7.19 -12.40
N VAL A 221 -15.28 7.64 -11.16
CA VAL A 221 -14.80 6.88 -10.00
C VAL A 221 -15.88 6.79 -8.93
N LEU A 222 -16.07 5.58 -8.41
CA LEU A 222 -16.84 5.30 -7.20
C LEU A 222 -15.86 4.92 -6.08
N CYS A 223 -15.65 5.85 -5.15
CA CYS A 223 -14.79 5.68 -3.99
C CYS A 223 -15.61 5.15 -2.81
N LEU A 224 -15.17 4.03 -2.23
CA LEU A 224 -15.81 3.37 -1.09
C LEU A 224 -15.04 3.52 0.23
N LEU A 225 -14.02 4.40 0.27
CA LEU A 225 -13.20 4.61 1.46
C LEU A 225 -13.98 5.37 2.53
N ASP A 226 -13.80 4.99 3.79
CA ASP A 226 -14.28 5.80 4.92
C ASP A 226 -13.34 6.99 5.20
N GLU A 227 -13.76 7.88 6.11
CA GLU A 227 -12.98 9.09 6.47
C GLU A 227 -11.60 8.75 7.06
N GLY A 228 -11.50 7.66 7.83
CA GLY A 228 -10.24 7.22 8.41
C GLY A 228 -9.26 6.76 7.34
N GLU A 229 -9.74 6.00 6.35
CA GLU A 229 -8.95 5.56 5.20
C GLU A 229 -8.55 6.72 4.28
N LEU A 230 -9.43 7.71 4.09
CA LEU A 230 -9.12 8.93 3.33
C LEU A 230 -8.04 9.75 4.03
N ALA A 231 -8.08 9.86 5.35
CA ALA A 231 -7.10 10.59 6.15
C ALA A 231 -5.67 10.00 6.09
N LEU A 232 -5.53 8.73 5.68
CA LEU A 232 -4.21 8.12 5.44
C LEU A 232 -3.49 8.70 4.22
N HIS A 233 -4.21 9.38 3.32
CA HIS A 233 -3.62 10.02 2.17
C HIS A 233 -3.07 11.40 2.55
N ARG A 234 -1.82 11.67 2.17
CA ARG A 234 -1.18 12.99 2.38
C ARG A 234 -1.84 14.10 1.56
N VAL A 235 -2.55 13.73 0.50
CA VAL A 235 -3.37 14.64 -0.31
C VAL A 235 -4.86 14.42 -0.10
N PRO A 236 -5.68 15.49 -0.23
CA PRO A 236 -7.13 15.36 -0.27
C PRO A 236 -7.58 14.54 -1.49
N LEU A 237 -7.70 13.22 -1.34
CA LEU A 237 -7.87 12.28 -2.45
C LEU A 237 -9.13 12.58 -3.29
N LEU A 238 -10.26 12.84 -2.63
CA LEU A 238 -11.52 13.18 -3.32
C LEU A 238 -11.38 14.49 -4.12
N GLY A 239 -10.70 15.49 -3.55
CA GLY A 239 -10.43 16.76 -4.23
C GLY A 239 -9.52 16.58 -5.44
N ARG A 240 -8.59 15.62 -5.40
CA ARG A 240 -7.78 15.24 -6.57
C ARG A 240 -8.63 14.53 -7.62
N TYR A 241 -9.47 13.56 -7.22
CA TYR A 241 -10.37 12.87 -8.15
C TYR A 241 -11.32 13.82 -8.88
N GLN A 242 -11.83 14.84 -8.20
CA GLN A 242 -12.75 15.83 -8.78
C GLN A 242 -12.11 16.64 -9.93
N ARG A 243 -10.78 16.71 -10.00
CA ARG A 243 -10.04 17.40 -11.07
C ARG A 243 -9.79 16.51 -12.29
N GLU A 244 -9.77 15.20 -12.10
CA GLU A 244 -9.32 14.23 -13.11
C GLU A 244 -10.46 13.41 -13.72
N PHE A 245 -11.46 13.06 -12.92
CA PHE A 245 -12.62 12.30 -13.38
C PHE A 245 -13.75 13.24 -13.79
N LEU A 246 -14.52 12.83 -14.80
CA LEU A 246 -15.76 13.53 -15.19
C LEU A 246 -16.77 13.53 -14.05
N ARG A 247 -16.74 12.49 -13.22
CA ARG A 247 -17.57 12.39 -12.03
C ARG A 247 -16.94 11.55 -10.95
N VAL A 248 -17.07 12.04 -9.73
CA VAL A 248 -16.70 11.36 -8.50
C VAL A 248 -17.96 11.07 -7.72
N THR A 249 -18.17 9.81 -7.36
CA THR A 249 -19.16 9.42 -6.35
C THR A 249 -18.41 8.85 -5.16
N HIS A 250 -18.70 9.36 -3.97
CA HIS A 250 -18.14 8.85 -2.72
C HIS A 250 -19.26 8.27 -1.88
N VAL A 251 -19.14 6.99 -1.55
CA VAL A 251 -20.07 6.26 -0.67
C VAL A 251 -19.23 5.62 0.42
N PRO A 252 -19.05 6.28 1.58
CA PRO A 252 -18.17 5.77 2.62
C PRO A 252 -18.72 4.47 3.20
N LEU A 253 -17.86 3.45 3.26
CA LEU A 253 -18.17 2.16 3.85
C LEU A 253 -17.09 1.83 4.87
N GLU A 254 -17.45 1.64 6.14
CA GLU A 254 -16.48 1.31 7.19
C GLU A 254 -15.69 0.04 6.87
N GLY A 255 -14.40 0.04 7.21
CA GLY A 255 -13.46 -1.06 6.95
C GLY A 255 -13.99 -2.45 7.30
N GLY A 256 -14.25 -3.26 6.27
CA GLY A 256 -14.69 -4.67 6.43
C GLY A 256 -16.19 -4.86 6.63
N ALA A 257 -16.96 -3.79 6.77
CA ALA A 257 -18.41 -3.86 6.94
C ALA A 257 -19.14 -4.20 5.62
N ILE A 258 -20.29 -4.85 5.78
CA ILE A 258 -21.28 -5.02 4.73
C ILE A 258 -21.94 -3.66 4.47
N PRO A 259 -22.12 -3.22 3.21
CA PRO A 259 -22.82 -1.97 2.93
C PRO A 259 -24.22 -1.96 3.52
N SER A 260 -24.64 -0.83 4.10
CA SER A 260 -26.05 -0.63 4.43
C SER A 260 -26.90 -0.61 3.15
N PRO A 261 -28.21 -0.94 3.22
CA PRO A 261 -29.08 -0.88 2.04
C PRO A 261 -29.03 0.46 1.31
N ASP A 262 -29.00 1.58 2.05
CA ASP A 262 -28.92 2.92 1.48
C ASP A 262 -27.58 3.18 0.78
N ALA A 263 -26.47 2.79 1.41
CA ALA A 263 -25.14 2.93 0.81
C ALA A 263 -25.01 2.05 -0.45
N LEU A 264 -25.56 0.82 -0.40
CA LEU A 264 -25.58 -0.06 -1.56
C LEU A 264 -26.39 0.54 -2.70
N GLU A 265 -27.58 1.08 -2.42
CA GLU A 265 -28.42 1.70 -3.45
C GLU A 265 -27.78 2.95 -4.05
N GLN A 266 -27.11 3.79 -3.25
CA GLN A 266 -26.32 4.91 -3.76
C GLN A 266 -25.20 4.45 -4.70
N ALA A 267 -24.47 3.39 -4.32
CA ALA A 267 -23.43 2.79 -5.16
C ALA A 267 -24.01 2.24 -6.47
N LEU A 268 -25.11 1.48 -6.41
CA LEU A 268 -25.78 0.94 -7.59
C LEU A 268 -26.36 2.04 -8.48
N ALA A 269 -26.87 3.13 -7.91
CA ALA A 269 -27.34 4.28 -8.66
C ALA A 269 -26.20 4.95 -9.46
N ALA A 270 -25.00 5.04 -8.88
CA ALA A 270 -23.82 5.54 -9.58
C ALA A 270 -23.45 4.63 -10.76
N LEU A 271 -23.48 3.32 -10.58
CA LEU A 271 -23.21 2.35 -11.64
C LEU A 271 -24.25 2.39 -12.77
N ARG A 272 -25.55 2.45 -12.44
CA ARG A 272 -26.62 2.60 -13.44
C ARG A 272 -26.45 3.86 -14.26
N ARG A 273 -26.08 4.97 -13.62
CA ARG A 273 -25.85 6.26 -14.28
C ARG A 273 -24.63 6.20 -15.21
N ALA A 274 -23.53 5.59 -14.77
CA ALA A 274 -22.34 5.40 -15.59
C ALA A 274 -22.64 4.52 -16.82
N GLU A 275 -23.39 3.41 -16.64
CA GLU A 275 -23.84 2.55 -17.73
C GLU A 275 -24.73 3.30 -18.71
N ALA A 276 -25.75 4.01 -18.22
CA ALA A 276 -26.66 4.78 -19.07
C ALA A 276 -25.95 5.89 -19.88
N GLY A 277 -24.90 6.48 -19.31
CA GLY A 277 -24.07 7.49 -19.98
C GLY A 277 -22.96 6.90 -20.86
N GLY A 278 -22.77 5.58 -20.89
CA GLY A 278 -21.65 4.94 -21.59
C GLY A 278 -20.28 5.37 -21.07
N ALA A 279 -20.19 5.81 -19.81
CA ALA A 279 -18.97 6.33 -19.20
C ALA A 279 -18.32 5.24 -18.33
N PRO A 280 -17.14 4.70 -18.70
CA PRO A 280 -16.47 3.68 -17.90
C PRO A 280 -16.20 4.17 -16.48
N ILE A 281 -16.62 3.36 -15.49
CA ILE A 281 -16.52 3.67 -14.07
C ILE A 281 -15.64 2.65 -13.37
N VAL A 282 -14.73 3.13 -12.52
CA VAL A 282 -13.93 2.30 -11.63
C VAL A 282 -14.45 2.39 -10.20
N VAL A 283 -14.76 1.24 -9.60
CA VAL A 283 -15.14 1.09 -8.20
C VAL A 283 -13.91 0.68 -7.40
N HIS A 284 -13.56 1.40 -6.34
CA HIS A 284 -12.49 0.99 -5.46
C HIS A 284 -12.83 1.14 -3.98
N CYS A 285 -12.26 0.28 -3.16
CA CYS A 285 -12.14 0.44 -1.71
C CYS A 285 -10.65 0.45 -1.35
N ALA A 286 -10.24 0.00 -0.16
CA ALA A 286 -8.81 -0.15 0.12
C ALA A 286 -8.14 -1.15 -0.84
N SER A 287 -8.46 -2.45 -0.71
CA SER A 287 -7.80 -3.47 -1.54
C SER A 287 -8.44 -3.74 -2.87
N GLY A 288 -9.64 -3.20 -3.12
CA GLY A 288 -10.45 -3.58 -4.28
C GLY A 288 -11.04 -4.98 -4.23
N ALA A 289 -10.79 -5.77 -3.17
CA ALA A 289 -11.26 -7.16 -3.10
C ALA A 289 -12.60 -7.32 -2.36
N GLY A 290 -12.72 -6.76 -1.16
CA GLY A 290 -13.86 -6.96 -0.25
C GLY A 290 -15.09 -6.12 -0.62
N ARG A 291 -15.19 -4.91 -0.07
CA ARG A 291 -16.30 -3.95 -0.28
C ARG A 291 -16.61 -3.70 -1.76
N ALA A 292 -15.58 -3.45 -2.57
CA ALA A 292 -15.75 -3.32 -4.02
C ALA A 292 -16.32 -4.61 -4.63
N GLY A 293 -15.86 -5.80 -4.22
CA GLY A 293 -16.43 -7.07 -4.66
C GLY A 293 -17.92 -7.21 -4.32
N VAL A 294 -18.36 -6.77 -3.13
CA VAL A 294 -19.79 -6.80 -2.75
C VAL A 294 -20.63 -5.90 -3.65
N VAL A 295 -20.18 -4.66 -3.89
CA VAL A 295 -20.87 -3.71 -4.77
C VAL A 295 -20.94 -4.26 -6.21
N LEU A 296 -19.84 -4.82 -6.72
CA LEU A 296 -19.80 -5.42 -8.05
C LEU A 296 -20.69 -6.66 -8.17
N ALA A 297 -20.77 -7.51 -7.14
CA ALA A 297 -21.68 -8.65 -7.14
C ALA A 297 -23.16 -8.20 -7.09
N ALA A 298 -23.45 -7.17 -6.30
CA ALA A 298 -24.78 -6.54 -6.26
C ALA A 298 -25.15 -5.93 -7.61
N TRP A 299 -24.19 -5.34 -8.33
CA TRP A 299 -24.37 -4.87 -9.70
C TRP A 299 -24.79 -6.00 -10.64
N LEU A 300 -24.08 -7.14 -10.63
CA LEU A 300 -24.44 -8.27 -11.50
C LEU A 300 -25.84 -8.79 -11.22
N ARG A 301 -26.24 -8.82 -9.96
CA ARG A 301 -27.61 -9.18 -9.59
C ARG A 301 -28.62 -8.16 -10.07
N ALA A 302 -28.39 -6.88 -9.78
CA ALA A 302 -29.31 -5.80 -10.14
C ALA A 302 -29.49 -5.66 -11.65
N ARG A 303 -28.40 -5.82 -12.41
CA ARG A 303 -28.33 -5.53 -13.85
C ARG A 303 -28.57 -6.74 -14.75
N HIS A 304 -28.07 -7.90 -14.34
CA HIS A 304 -28.08 -9.12 -15.17
C HIS A 304 -28.90 -10.25 -14.54
N GLY A 305 -29.51 -10.02 -13.38
CA GLY A 305 -30.43 -10.96 -12.75
C GLY A 305 -29.78 -12.20 -12.12
N LEU A 306 -28.45 -12.18 -11.91
CA LEU A 306 -27.75 -13.33 -11.34
C LEU A 306 -28.23 -13.65 -9.91
N ALA A 307 -28.30 -14.94 -9.60
CA ALA A 307 -28.44 -15.41 -8.23
C ALA A 307 -27.21 -15.01 -7.39
N PRO A 308 -27.34 -14.78 -6.07
CA PRO A 308 -26.24 -14.32 -5.21
C PRO A 308 -24.93 -15.09 -5.36
N ASP A 309 -24.96 -16.43 -5.27
CA ASP A 309 -23.76 -17.25 -5.39
C ASP A 309 -23.17 -17.22 -6.80
N ALA A 310 -24.01 -17.14 -7.84
CA ALA A 310 -23.55 -16.99 -9.22
C ALA A 310 -22.86 -15.64 -9.43
N ALA A 311 -23.43 -14.54 -8.91
CA ALA A 311 -22.82 -13.22 -8.98
C ALA A 311 -21.46 -13.18 -8.27
N ILE A 312 -21.37 -13.77 -7.07
CA ILE A 312 -20.09 -13.89 -6.34
C ILE A 312 -19.09 -14.71 -7.15
N GLY A 313 -19.49 -15.86 -7.69
CA GLY A 313 -18.64 -16.73 -8.51
C GLY A 313 -18.07 -15.99 -9.71
N VAL A 314 -18.93 -15.34 -10.51
CA VAL A 314 -18.53 -14.60 -11.71
C VAL A 314 -17.54 -13.48 -11.37
N ILE A 315 -17.81 -12.68 -10.34
CA ILE A 315 -16.90 -11.61 -9.91
C ILE A 315 -15.53 -12.16 -9.51
N ARG A 316 -15.48 -13.28 -8.78
CA ARG A 316 -14.22 -13.89 -8.32
C ARG A 316 -13.43 -14.47 -9.47
N ASP A 317 -14.06 -15.27 -10.31
CA ASP A 317 -13.40 -16.01 -11.38
C ASP A 317 -12.96 -15.08 -12.51
N HIS A 318 -13.78 -14.08 -12.85
CA HIS A 318 -13.41 -13.10 -13.85
C HIS A 318 -12.24 -12.23 -13.39
N ALA A 319 -12.23 -11.76 -12.14
CA ALA A 319 -11.09 -11.03 -11.63
C ALA A 319 -9.81 -11.86 -11.66
N ARG A 320 -9.88 -13.14 -11.23
CA ARG A 320 -8.73 -14.07 -11.28
C ARG A 320 -8.19 -14.26 -12.69
N HIS A 321 -9.07 -14.32 -13.70
CA HIS A 321 -8.65 -14.42 -15.10
C HIS A 321 -7.74 -13.24 -15.52
N PHE A 322 -8.00 -12.03 -15.02
CA PHE A 322 -7.17 -10.85 -15.25
C PHE A 322 -5.97 -10.74 -14.30
N GLY A 323 -5.74 -11.71 -13.42
CA GLY A 323 -4.71 -11.64 -12.39
C GLY A 323 -5.09 -10.74 -11.20
N ALA A 324 -6.33 -10.25 -11.16
CA ALA A 324 -6.91 -9.47 -10.09
C ALA A 324 -7.60 -10.38 -9.05
N ARG A 325 -8.03 -9.80 -7.93
CA ARG A 325 -8.72 -10.50 -6.84
C ARG A 325 -9.95 -9.71 -6.41
N ARG A 326 -11.09 -10.42 -6.42
CA ARG A 326 -12.32 -10.02 -5.74
C ARG A 326 -12.68 -11.11 -4.75
N GLU A 327 -13.14 -10.72 -3.57
CA GLU A 327 -13.59 -11.66 -2.54
C GLU A 327 -14.72 -11.02 -1.73
N PRO A 328 -15.95 -11.00 -2.29
CA PRO A 328 -17.10 -10.37 -1.62
C PRO A 328 -17.34 -10.93 -0.21
N LEU A 329 -17.11 -12.24 -0.01
CA LEU A 329 -17.32 -12.92 1.27
C LEU A 329 -16.32 -12.54 2.36
N LYS A 330 -15.29 -11.73 2.07
CA LYS A 330 -14.44 -11.13 3.13
C LYS A 330 -15.23 -10.21 4.07
N ALA A 331 -16.34 -9.64 3.60
CA ALA A 331 -17.24 -8.83 4.44
C ALA A 331 -18.17 -9.69 5.32
N GLY A 332 -18.08 -11.03 5.26
CA GLY A 332 -18.84 -11.95 6.10
C GLY A 332 -19.94 -12.71 5.35
N PRO A 333 -20.58 -13.71 6.01
CA PRO A 333 -21.56 -14.58 5.38
C PRO A 333 -22.87 -13.88 4.99
N ALA A 334 -23.24 -12.82 5.72
CA ALA A 334 -24.46 -12.03 5.48
C ALA A 334 -24.45 -11.27 4.14
N VAL A 335 -23.32 -11.26 3.41
CA VAL A 335 -23.25 -10.76 2.03
C VAL A 335 -24.25 -11.49 1.13
N ARG A 336 -24.49 -12.80 1.34
CA ARG A 336 -25.46 -13.54 0.53
C ARG A 336 -26.88 -13.03 0.71
N ASP A 337 -27.26 -12.74 1.96
CA ASP A 337 -28.60 -12.23 2.30
C ASP A 337 -28.77 -10.81 1.76
N LEU A 338 -27.74 -9.97 1.88
CA LEU A 338 -27.73 -8.64 1.27
C LEU A 338 -27.90 -8.74 -0.25
N LEU A 339 -27.14 -9.62 -0.92
CA LEU A 339 -27.30 -9.78 -2.35
C LEU A 339 -28.71 -10.28 -2.68
N ALA A 340 -29.24 -11.27 -1.96
CA ALA A 340 -30.59 -11.78 -2.18
C ALA A 340 -31.68 -10.69 -2.11
N SER A 341 -31.52 -9.69 -1.24
CA SER A 341 -32.45 -8.56 -1.12
C SER A 341 -32.35 -7.54 -2.25
N VAL A 342 -31.25 -7.52 -3.03
CA VAL A 342 -31.13 -6.66 -4.21
C VAL A 342 -32.13 -7.10 -5.29
N PRO A 343 -33.01 -6.21 -5.78
CA PRO A 343 -33.95 -6.55 -6.85
C PRO A 343 -33.19 -6.87 -8.14
N ALA A 344 -33.45 -8.06 -8.71
CA ALA A 344 -33.01 -8.39 -10.06
C ALA A 344 -33.90 -7.66 -11.08
N ARG A 345 -33.33 -6.88 -11.99
CA ARG A 345 -34.08 -6.45 -13.18
C ARG A 345 -34.28 -7.69 -14.08
N GLY A 346 -35.54 -7.98 -14.39
CA GLY A 346 -35.92 -8.94 -15.43
C GLY A 346 -35.68 -8.41 -16.83
#